data_AF-A0A843I0U7-F1
#
_entry.id   AF-A0A843I0U7-F1
#
_cell.length_a   1.000
_cell.length_b   1.000
_cell.length_c   1.000
_cell.angle_alpha   90.00
_cell.angle_beta   90.00
_cell.angle_gamma   90.00
#
_symmetry.space_group_name_H-M   'P 1'
#
loop_
_entity.id
_entity.type
_entity.pdbx_description
1 polymer ?
#
loop_
_entity_poly.entity_id
_entity_poly.type
_entity_poly.pdbx_seq_one_letter_code
_entity_poly.pdbx_strand_id
1 'polypeptide(L)'
;MITLDDSELLALQYLITYISLSSYKFSKLTDIPSATAWRVFNRLAELGLVRKEEKGFRITPRGAVIAYIFIDKEHVRIQALKLLKNLWDYNGNEEGLRYFIEDLLKVLRKLNISPFMVCFNQPITLVPLLLNKVSEISDKTKEVIAMFLLKFFPTITLDGCKVILSFD
;
A
#
# COMPACT_ATOMS: atom_id res chain seq x y z
N MET A 1 -19.82 1.13 -7.10
CA MET A 1 -18.78 0.98 -6.07
C MET A 1 -17.75 -0.01 -6.62
N ILE A 2 -16.46 0.31 -6.63
CA ILE A 2 -15.44 -0.64 -7.12
C ILE A 2 -15.36 -1.80 -6.13
N THR A 3 -15.53 -3.03 -6.62
CA THR A 3 -15.43 -4.26 -5.84
C THR A 3 -14.49 -5.23 -6.54
N LEU A 4 -13.72 -5.97 -5.76
CA LEU A 4 -12.87 -7.06 -6.24
C LEU A 4 -13.62 -8.39 -6.05
N ASP A 5 -13.62 -9.23 -7.07
CA ASP A 5 -14.11 -10.60 -6.97
C ASP A 5 -13.08 -11.53 -6.30
N ASP A 6 -13.49 -12.76 -6.01
CA ASP A 6 -12.66 -13.74 -5.31
C ASP A 6 -11.37 -14.09 -6.09
N SER A 7 -11.42 -14.07 -7.43
CA SER A 7 -10.25 -14.35 -8.26
C SER A 7 -9.25 -13.19 -8.23
N GLU A 8 -9.75 -11.96 -8.21
CA GLU A 8 -8.95 -10.74 -8.05
C GLU A 8 -8.28 -10.68 -6.67
N LEU A 9 -9.02 -10.99 -5.60
CA LEU A 9 -8.48 -11.07 -4.25
C LEU A 9 -7.44 -12.19 -4.11
N LEU A 10 -7.69 -13.35 -4.74
CA LEU A 10 -6.74 -14.45 -4.78
C LEU A 10 -5.45 -14.06 -5.52
N ALA A 11 -5.56 -13.38 -6.67
CA ALA A 11 -4.40 -12.91 -7.41
C ALA A 11 -3.56 -11.91 -6.60
N LEU A 12 -4.21 -10.98 -5.88
CA LEU A 12 -3.51 -10.08 -4.95
C LEU A 12 -2.84 -10.85 -3.80
N GLN A 13 -3.51 -11.84 -3.22
CA GLN A 13 -2.93 -12.69 -2.17
C GLN A 13 -1.62 -13.35 -2.65
N TYR A 14 -1.63 -13.97 -3.83
CA TYR A 14 -0.43 -14.60 -4.38
C TYR A 14 0.66 -13.56 -4.70
N LEU A 15 0.28 -12.40 -5.22
CA LEU A 15 1.24 -11.34 -5.49
C LEU A 15 1.85 -10.70 -4.23
N ILE A 16 1.15 -10.68 -3.10
CA ILE A 16 1.74 -10.31 -1.80
C ILE A 16 2.90 -11.24 -1.46
N THR A 17 2.74 -12.55 -1.70
CA THR A 17 3.76 -13.55 -1.39
C THR A 17 4.91 -13.58 -2.42
N TYR A 18 4.60 -13.52 -3.72
CA TYR A 18 5.60 -13.69 -4.78
C TYR A 18 6.14 -12.39 -5.36
N ILE A 19 5.54 -11.24 -5.04
CA ILE A 19 5.82 -9.88 -5.57
C ILE A 19 5.53 -9.73 -7.06
N SER A 20 5.92 -10.71 -7.88
CA SER A 20 5.69 -10.76 -9.31
C SER A 20 5.30 -12.17 -9.78
N LEU A 21 4.35 -12.24 -10.70
CA LEU A 21 3.85 -13.49 -11.29
C LEU A 21 3.46 -13.29 -12.75
N SER A 22 3.68 -14.31 -13.57
CA SER A 22 3.03 -14.41 -14.89
C SER A 22 1.63 -15.01 -14.73
N SER A 23 0.73 -14.71 -15.68
CA SER A 23 -0.59 -15.35 -15.75
C SER A 23 -0.48 -16.88 -15.83
N TYR A 24 0.52 -17.39 -16.55
CA TYR A 24 0.80 -18.83 -16.64
C TYR A 24 1.19 -19.44 -15.29
N LYS A 25 2.11 -18.81 -14.55
CA LYS A 25 2.54 -19.32 -13.24
C LYS A 25 1.39 -19.28 -12.24
N PHE A 26 0.61 -18.20 -12.22
CA PHE A 26 -0.57 -18.09 -11.36
C PHE A 26 -1.62 -19.17 -11.70
N SER A 27 -1.87 -19.40 -12.99
CA SER A 27 -2.76 -20.46 -13.47
C SER A 27 -2.33 -21.84 -12.96
N LYS A 28 -1.03 -22.17 -13.03
CA LYS A 28 -0.49 -23.43 -12.50
C LYS A 28 -0.57 -23.57 -10.98
N LEU A 29 -0.62 -22.45 -10.25
CA LEU A 29 -0.67 -22.46 -8.79
C LEU A 29 -2.09 -22.51 -8.22
N THR A 30 -3.11 -22.22 -9.03
CA THR A 30 -4.50 -21.99 -8.58
C THR A 30 -5.54 -22.77 -9.38
N ASP A 31 -5.12 -23.49 -10.42
CA ASP A 31 -5.97 -24.16 -11.41
C ASP A 31 -6.96 -23.22 -12.16
N ILE A 32 -6.81 -21.89 -12.01
CA ILE A 32 -7.55 -20.91 -12.79
C ILE A 32 -7.06 -20.96 -14.25
N PRO A 33 -7.93 -21.02 -15.27
CA PRO A 33 -7.50 -21.03 -16.66
C PRO A 33 -6.62 -19.83 -17.01
N SER A 34 -5.55 -20.05 -17.79
CA SER A 34 -4.57 -19.01 -18.15
C SER A 34 -5.20 -17.76 -18.77
N ALA A 35 -6.24 -17.93 -19.61
CA ALA A 35 -6.99 -16.81 -20.19
C ALA A 35 -7.73 -15.99 -19.12
N THR A 36 -8.31 -16.65 -18.11
CA THR A 36 -8.97 -15.99 -16.98
C THR A 36 -7.94 -15.29 -16.09
N ALA A 37 -6.82 -15.94 -15.77
CA ALA A 37 -5.71 -15.34 -15.03
C ALA A 37 -5.20 -14.05 -15.70
N TRP A 38 -5.05 -14.07 -17.02
CA TRP A 38 -4.65 -12.88 -17.79
C TRP A 38 -5.67 -11.74 -17.67
N ARG A 39 -6.98 -12.04 -17.76
CA ARG A 39 -8.04 -11.03 -17.58
C ARG A 39 -8.03 -10.44 -16.18
N VAL A 40 -7.88 -11.28 -15.15
CA VAL A 40 -7.76 -10.84 -13.75
C VAL A 40 -6.59 -9.88 -13.59
N PHE A 41 -5.39 -10.25 -14.06
CA PHE A 41 -4.23 -9.37 -13.94
C PHE A 41 -4.35 -8.07 -14.74
N ASN A 42 -4.96 -8.08 -15.94
CA ASN A 42 -5.19 -6.84 -16.68
C ASN A 42 -6.18 -5.92 -15.96
N ARG A 43 -7.27 -6.45 -15.41
CA ARG A 43 -8.23 -5.66 -14.64
C ARG A 43 -7.58 -5.07 -13.38
N LEU A 44 -6.77 -5.85 -12.67
CA LEU A 44 -5.97 -5.35 -11.56
C LEU A 44 -4.98 -4.26 -12.01
N ALA A 45 -4.46 -4.34 -13.24
CA ALA A 45 -3.55 -3.33 -13.79
C ALA A 45 -4.27 -2.03 -14.16
N GLU A 46 -5.48 -2.12 -14.72
CA GLU A 46 -6.36 -0.98 -14.99
C GLU A 46 -6.72 -0.22 -13.70
N LEU A 47 -6.89 -0.95 -12.59
CA LEU A 47 -7.11 -0.38 -11.26
C LEU A 47 -5.83 0.15 -10.59
N GLY A 48 -4.67 0.01 -11.25
CA GLY A 48 -3.36 0.41 -10.73
C GLY A 48 -2.90 -0.41 -9.53
N LEU A 49 -3.46 -1.59 -9.30
CA LEU A 49 -3.08 -2.47 -8.18
C LEU A 49 -1.86 -3.31 -8.54
N VAL A 50 -1.68 -3.62 -9.82
CA VAL A 50 -0.50 -4.31 -10.36
C VAL A 50 0.04 -3.52 -11.55
N ARG A 51 1.32 -3.70 -11.86
CA ARG A 51 1.97 -3.16 -13.05
C ARG A 51 2.36 -4.31 -13.96
N LYS A 52 2.07 -4.16 -15.26
CA LYS A 52 2.54 -5.08 -16.29
C LYS A 52 4.05 -4.91 -16.50
N GLU A 53 4.78 -6.00 -16.50
CA GLU A 53 6.21 -6.09 -16.80
C GLU A 53 6.42 -7.03 -18.01
N GLU A 54 7.61 -7.04 -18.61
CA GLU A 54 7.90 -7.86 -19.80
C GLU A 54 7.56 -9.35 -19.59
N LYS A 55 7.78 -9.87 -18.37
CA LYS A 55 7.60 -11.29 -18.03
C LYS A 55 6.45 -11.56 -17.05
N GLY A 56 5.50 -10.64 -16.89
CA GLY A 56 4.33 -10.85 -16.03
C GLY A 56 3.76 -9.58 -15.42
N PHE A 57 3.35 -9.68 -14.17
CA PHE A 57 2.73 -8.61 -13.41
C PHE A 57 3.40 -8.50 -12.05
N ARG A 58 3.63 -7.28 -11.58
CA ARG A 58 4.19 -6.98 -10.26
C ARG A 58 3.19 -6.18 -9.44
N ILE A 59 3.05 -6.49 -8.17
CA ILE A 59 2.20 -5.71 -7.26
C ILE A 59 2.75 -4.31 -7.02
N THR A 60 1.85 -3.33 -6.93
CA THR A 60 2.18 -1.95 -6.58
C THR A 60 1.97 -1.71 -5.08
N PRO A 61 2.47 -0.59 -4.51
CA PRO A 61 2.14 -0.24 -3.14
C PRO A 61 0.62 -0.11 -2.94
N ARG A 62 -0.09 0.44 -3.94
CA ARG A 62 -1.56 0.50 -3.95
C ARG A 62 -2.19 -0.89 -3.88
N GLY A 63 -1.71 -1.84 -4.68
CA GLY A 63 -2.18 -3.23 -4.62
C GLY A 63 -1.95 -3.86 -3.25
N ALA A 64 -0.82 -3.58 -2.60
CA ALA A 64 -0.52 -4.10 -1.28
C ALA A 64 -1.42 -3.51 -0.18
N VAL A 65 -1.71 -2.20 -0.22
CA VAL A 65 -2.69 -1.58 0.70
C VAL A 65 -4.09 -2.15 0.49
N ILE A 66 -4.53 -2.29 -0.77
CA ILE A 66 -5.86 -2.85 -1.07
C ILE A 66 -5.95 -4.31 -0.62
N ALA A 67 -4.90 -5.12 -0.82
CA ALA A 67 -4.83 -6.48 -0.30
C ALA A 67 -4.95 -6.51 1.25
N TYR A 68 -4.22 -5.63 1.96
CA TYR A 68 -4.32 -5.51 3.41
C TYR A 68 -5.74 -5.20 3.90
N ILE A 69 -6.45 -4.30 3.19
CA ILE A 69 -7.81 -3.86 3.54
C ILE A 69 -8.84 -4.97 3.34
N PHE A 70 -8.82 -5.62 2.17
CA PHE A 70 -9.93 -6.48 1.73
C PHE A 70 -9.70 -7.97 1.96
N ILE A 71 -8.46 -8.42 2.21
CA ILE A 71 -8.18 -9.84 2.48
C ILE A 71 -8.16 -10.07 3.99
N ASP A 72 -9.19 -10.74 4.51
CA ASP A 72 -9.30 -11.06 5.94
C ASP A 72 -8.51 -12.32 6.32
N LYS A 73 -7.21 -12.29 6.07
CA LYS A 73 -6.25 -13.34 6.44
C LYS A 73 -5.04 -12.69 7.09
N GLU A 74 -4.82 -12.96 8.38
CA GLU A 74 -3.80 -12.28 9.17
C GLU A 74 -2.39 -12.42 8.57
N HIS A 75 -2.03 -13.62 8.10
CA HIS A 75 -0.75 -13.83 7.43
C HIS A 75 -0.55 -12.98 6.16
N VAL A 76 -1.62 -12.72 5.41
CA VAL A 76 -1.58 -11.85 4.21
C VAL A 76 -1.41 -10.40 4.62
N ARG A 77 -2.13 -9.95 5.66
CA ARG A 77 -1.98 -8.60 6.21
C ARG A 77 -0.56 -8.33 6.70
N ILE A 78 0.04 -9.26 7.44
CA ILE A 78 1.43 -9.16 7.89
C ILE A 78 2.40 -9.10 6.70
N GLN A 79 2.24 -9.97 5.70
CA GLN A 79 3.08 -9.93 4.51
C GLN A 79 2.91 -8.64 3.70
N ALA A 80 1.70 -8.09 3.64
CA ALA A 80 1.43 -6.81 2.99
C ALA A 80 2.13 -5.65 3.70
N LEU A 81 2.14 -5.61 5.04
CA LEU A 81 2.89 -4.61 5.80
C LEU A 81 4.40 -4.71 5.56
N LYS A 82 4.96 -5.93 5.56
CA LYS A 82 6.36 -6.20 5.19
C LYS A 82 6.70 -5.69 3.80
N LEU A 83 5.85 -6.00 2.84
CA LEU A 83 6.02 -5.58 1.47
C LEU A 83 5.92 -4.06 1.33
N LEU A 84 4.94 -3.43 1.98
CA LEU A 84 4.76 -1.97 1.98
C LEU A 84 5.96 -1.25 2.58
N LYS A 85 6.53 -1.79 3.67
CA LYS A 85 7.77 -1.27 4.24
C LYS A 85 8.87 -1.17 3.19
N ASN A 86 9.05 -2.22 2.39
CA ASN A 86 10.05 -2.23 1.33
C ASN A 86 9.68 -1.32 0.14
N LEU A 87 8.42 -1.35 -0.29
CA LEU A 87 7.94 -0.59 -1.45
C LEU A 87 7.92 0.93 -1.21
N TRP A 88 7.67 1.36 0.02
CA TRP A 88 7.76 2.76 0.44
C TRP A 88 9.14 3.13 0.99
N ASP A 89 10.04 2.14 1.10
CA ASP A 89 11.37 2.28 1.69
C ASP A 89 11.29 2.96 3.08
N TYR A 90 10.39 2.43 3.91
CA TYR A 90 10.12 2.91 5.26
C TYR A 90 11.06 2.26 6.27
N ASN A 91 11.80 3.06 7.03
CA ASN A 91 12.83 2.57 7.96
C ASN A 91 12.29 2.16 9.34
N GLY A 92 11.03 2.47 9.67
CA GLY A 92 10.43 2.09 10.94
C GLY A 92 9.93 0.63 10.99
N ASN A 93 9.09 0.33 11.98
CA ASN A 93 8.55 -1.02 12.18
C ASN A 93 7.20 -1.23 11.49
N GLU A 94 6.85 -2.50 11.24
CA GLU A 94 5.58 -2.88 10.59
C GLU A 94 4.35 -2.46 11.42
N GLU A 95 4.49 -2.41 12.75
CA GLU A 95 3.42 -1.97 13.64
C GLU A 95 3.03 -0.51 13.40
N GLY A 96 4.00 0.39 13.21
CA GLY A 96 3.75 1.78 12.84
C GLY A 96 2.97 1.88 11.53
N LEU A 97 3.35 1.11 10.51
CA LEU A 97 2.61 1.06 9.24
C LEU A 97 1.18 0.55 9.42
N ARG A 98 0.97 -0.43 10.31
CA ARG A 98 -0.36 -0.93 10.65
C ARG A 98 -1.24 0.20 11.19
N TYR A 99 -0.78 0.92 12.23
CA TYR A 99 -1.50 2.07 12.78
C TYR A 99 -1.75 3.16 11.74
N PHE A 100 -0.75 3.45 10.90
CA PHE A 100 -0.87 4.43 9.84
C PHE A 100 -1.98 4.09 8.85
N ILE A 101 -2.05 2.85 8.37
CA ILE A 101 -3.10 2.40 7.45
C ILE A 101 -4.47 2.37 8.15
N GLU A 102 -4.54 1.88 9.39
CA GLU A 102 -5.80 1.81 10.15
C GLU A 102 -6.38 3.21 10.41
N ASP A 103 -5.55 4.18 10.83
CA ASP A 103 -5.99 5.55 11.07
C ASP A 103 -6.38 6.25 9.76
N LEU A 104 -5.65 6.01 8.67
CA LEU A 104 -6.04 6.46 7.35
C LEU A 104 -7.41 5.92 6.93
N LEU A 105 -7.69 4.65 7.15
CA LEU A 105 -9.00 4.06 6.86
C LEU A 105 -10.11 4.66 7.71
N LYS A 106 -9.85 4.97 8.99
CA LYS A 106 -10.81 5.68 9.85
C LYS A 106 -11.13 7.07 9.29
N VAL A 107 -10.12 7.81 8.86
CA VAL A 107 -10.29 9.15 8.24
C VAL A 107 -11.07 9.04 6.93
N LEU A 108 -10.71 8.09 6.06
CA LEU A 108 -11.41 7.87 4.79
C LEU A 108 -12.88 7.51 4.99
N ARG A 109 -13.19 6.64 5.97
CA ARG A 109 -14.57 6.30 6.32
C ARG A 109 -15.36 7.51 6.81
N LYS A 110 -14.79 8.33 7.68
CA LYS A 110 -15.42 9.59 8.15
C LYS A 110 -15.74 10.55 7.01
N LEU A 111 -14.88 10.59 5.99
CA LEU A 111 -15.04 11.45 4.81
C LEU A 111 -15.86 10.79 3.68
N ASN A 112 -16.35 9.56 3.85
CA ASN A 112 -17.00 8.77 2.80
C ASN A 112 -16.17 8.62 1.52
N ILE A 113 -14.84 8.55 1.66
CA ILE A 113 -13.90 8.37 0.54
C ILE A 113 -13.57 6.88 0.39
N SER A 114 -13.76 6.34 -0.82
CA SER A 114 -13.34 4.98 -1.14
C SER A 114 -11.80 4.88 -1.16
N PRO A 115 -11.19 3.83 -0.59
CA PRO A 115 -9.75 3.59 -0.71
C PRO A 115 -9.26 3.55 -2.18
N PHE A 116 -10.11 3.14 -3.12
CA PHE A 116 -9.76 3.14 -4.55
C PHE A 116 -9.59 4.54 -5.15
N MET A 117 -9.98 5.62 -4.46
CA MET A 117 -9.76 6.99 -4.90
C MET A 117 -8.45 7.59 -4.38
N VAL A 118 -7.70 6.86 -3.55
CA VAL A 118 -6.50 7.36 -2.88
C VAL A 118 -5.22 6.89 -3.60
N CYS A 119 -4.24 7.77 -3.72
CA CYS A 119 -2.93 7.44 -4.30
C CYS A 119 -2.01 6.84 -3.23
N PHE A 120 -1.92 5.51 -3.18
CA PHE A 120 -1.03 4.83 -2.23
C PHE A 120 0.39 4.61 -2.75
N ASN A 121 0.69 5.02 -3.99
CA ASN A 121 2.00 4.75 -4.60
C ASN A 121 3.16 5.44 -3.88
N GLN A 122 2.91 6.62 -3.30
CA GLN A 122 3.89 7.33 -2.50
C GLN A 122 3.24 7.77 -1.18
N PRO A 123 3.86 7.45 -0.03
CA PRO A 123 3.25 7.71 1.28
C PRO A 123 3.09 9.20 1.57
N ILE A 124 3.98 10.05 1.01
CA ILE A 124 3.92 11.51 1.17
C ILE A 124 2.59 12.11 0.68
N THR A 125 1.96 11.50 -0.33
CA THR A 125 0.68 11.97 -0.87
C THR A 125 -0.49 11.74 0.09
N LEU A 126 -0.31 10.87 1.08
CA LEU A 126 -1.29 10.56 2.12
C LEU A 126 -1.14 11.48 3.34
N VAL A 127 0.04 12.08 3.52
CA VAL A 127 0.38 12.90 4.69
C VAL A 127 -0.56 14.10 4.85
N PRO A 128 -0.86 14.92 3.83
CA PRO A 128 -1.76 16.06 3.98
C PRO A 128 -3.17 15.68 4.47
N LEU A 129 -3.68 14.53 4.02
CA LEU A 129 -4.99 14.02 4.43
C LEU A 129 -5.03 13.72 5.94
N LEU A 130 -3.94 13.19 6.48
CA LEU A 130 -3.82 12.84 7.90
C LEU A 130 -3.43 14.04 8.78
N LEU A 131 -2.60 14.96 8.28
CA LEU A 131 -2.18 16.16 9.03
C LEU A 131 -3.38 17.08 9.35
N ASN A 132 -4.34 17.21 8.44
CA ASN A 132 -5.59 17.93 8.70
C ASN A 132 -6.45 17.28 9.80
N LYS A 133 -6.08 16.07 10.23
CA LYS A 133 -6.75 15.26 11.26
C LYS A 133 -5.77 14.81 12.34
N VAL A 134 -4.69 15.56 12.56
CA VAL A 134 -3.59 15.17 13.46
C VAL A 134 -4.03 14.89 14.90
N SER A 135 -5.10 15.54 15.38
CA SER A 135 -5.68 15.29 16.70
C SER A 135 -6.46 13.98 16.80
N GLU A 136 -6.86 13.39 15.66
CA GLU A 136 -7.68 12.18 15.57
C GLU A 136 -6.85 10.91 15.29
N ILE A 137 -5.55 11.05 15.03
CA ILE A 137 -4.64 9.94 14.69
C ILE A 137 -3.73 9.57 15.86
N SER A 138 -3.32 8.31 15.92
CA SER A 138 -2.42 7.80 16.96
C SER A 138 -1.01 8.40 16.87
N ASP A 139 -0.28 8.39 17.99
CA ASP A 139 1.11 8.84 18.01
C ASP A 139 2.01 7.99 17.12
N LYS A 140 1.69 6.69 16.96
CA LYS A 140 2.36 5.82 15.99
C LYS A 140 2.18 6.27 14.55
N THR A 141 0.99 6.72 14.18
CA THR A 141 0.76 7.33 12.86
C THR A 141 1.54 8.63 12.71
N LYS A 142 1.62 9.46 13.76
CA LYS A 142 2.42 10.71 13.73
C LYS A 142 3.92 10.44 13.56
N GLU A 143 4.47 9.42 14.24
CA GLU A 143 5.85 8.96 14.06
C GLU A 143 6.11 8.58 12.58
N VAL A 144 5.21 7.79 11.97
CA VAL A 144 5.30 7.38 10.57
C VAL A 144 5.27 8.58 9.62
N ILE A 145 4.34 9.52 9.85
CA ILE A 145 4.24 10.76 9.07
C ILE A 145 5.54 11.57 9.16
N ALA A 146 6.07 11.76 10.38
CA ALA A 146 7.31 12.48 10.59
C ALA A 146 8.48 11.84 9.83
N MET A 147 8.59 10.51 9.85
CA MET A 147 9.62 9.80 9.08
C MET A 147 9.47 10.01 7.56
N PHE A 148 8.24 9.98 7.03
CA PHE A 148 8.03 10.24 5.61
C PHE A 148 8.34 11.69 5.23
N LEU A 149 8.01 12.66 6.08
CA LEU A 149 8.36 14.07 5.86
C LEU A 149 9.88 14.26 5.87
N LEU A 150 10.58 13.73 6.87
CA LEU A 150 12.04 13.81 6.98
C LEU A 150 12.77 13.09 5.84
N LYS A 151 12.15 12.08 5.24
CA LYS A 151 12.70 11.38 4.09
C LYS A 151 12.47 12.14 2.78
N PHE A 152 11.31 12.77 2.66
CA PHE A 152 10.90 13.42 1.41
C PHE A 152 11.53 14.81 1.23
N PHE A 153 11.62 15.59 2.32
CA PHE A 153 12.17 16.94 2.29
C PHE A 153 13.68 16.95 2.55
N PRO A 154 14.42 17.96 2.06
CA PRO A 154 15.82 18.14 2.40
C PRO A 154 15.95 18.39 3.91
N THR A 155 16.68 17.52 4.59
CA THR A 155 16.93 17.64 6.04
C THR A 155 18.39 17.92 6.35
N ILE A 156 18.64 18.72 7.38
CA ILE A 156 19.94 18.86 8.03
C ILE A 156 19.89 18.27 9.45
N THR A 157 21.05 17.95 10.00
CA THR A 157 21.17 17.57 11.41
C THR A 157 21.60 18.79 12.21
N LEU A 158 20.78 19.22 13.16
CA LEU A 158 21.07 20.32 14.09
C LEU A 158 20.99 19.76 15.51
N ASP A 159 22.10 19.82 16.24
CA ASP A 159 22.23 19.28 17.61
C ASP A 159 21.75 17.83 17.79
N GLY A 160 21.97 16.98 16.78
CA GLY A 160 21.55 15.58 16.78
C GLY A 160 20.10 15.34 16.37
N CYS A 161 19.31 16.39 16.15
CA CYS A 161 17.95 16.31 15.60
C CYS A 161 17.97 16.48 14.08
N LYS A 162 17.19 15.67 13.35
CA LYS A 162 16.91 15.92 11.93
C LYS A 162 15.82 16.97 11.80
N VAL A 163 16.11 18.04 11.09
CA VAL A 163 15.18 19.16 10.85
C VAL A 163 15.02 19.43 9.37
N ILE A 164 13.83 19.88 8.97
CA ILE A 164 13.51 20.27 7.59
C ILE A 164 13.84 21.74 7.42
N LEU A 165 14.64 22.08 6.41
CA LEU A 165 14.88 23.47 6.03
C LEU A 165 13.70 23.96 5.19
N SER A 166 12.88 24.84 5.77
CA SER A 166 11.93 25.65 5.02
C SER A 166 12.59 26.97 4.69
N PHE A 167 12.68 27.31 3.41
CA PHE A 167 13.01 28.66 2.98
C PHE A 167 11.68 29.40 2.83
N ASP A 168 11.39 30.31 3.76
CA ASP A 168 10.35 31.32 3.57
C ASP A 168 10.80 32.34 2.50
#